data_AF-A0A2A6EBY7-F1
#
_entry.id   AF-A0A2A6EBY7-F1
#
_cell.length_a   1.000
_cell.length_b   1.000
_cell.length_c   1.000
_cell.angle_alpha   90.00
_cell.angle_beta   90.00
_cell.angle_gamma   90.00
#
_symmetry.space_group_name_H-M   'P 1'
#
loop_
_entity.id
_entity.type
_entity.pdbx_description
1 polymer ?
#
loop_
_entity_poly.entity_id
_entity_poly.type
_entity_poly.pdbx_seq_one_letter_code
_entity_poly.pdbx_strand_id
1 'polypeptide(L)'
;GLRCIGIDEFAVHKGQIYKTIVVDHETGRIVYVGNGRSKEAFAKFWRRVKRLKVKIEVVSSDLSAAFISSVGQNAPDAIHVYDKFHIVQLVAKAMDKTRRSVYKQTTDMEQRKV
;
A
#
# COMPACT_ATOMS: atom_id res chain seq x y z
N GLY A 1 10.43 7.36 20.26
CA GLY A 1 10.66 5.97 19.81
C GLY A 1 9.85 5.74 18.56
N LEU A 2 10.14 4.73 17.73
CA LEU A 2 9.36 4.49 16.52
C LEU A 2 7.93 4.04 16.89
N ARG A 3 6.91 4.88 16.65
CA ARG A 3 5.51 4.61 17.03
C ARG A 3 4.54 4.61 15.86
N CYS A 4 4.71 5.56 14.95
CA CYS A 4 3.85 5.76 13.79
C CYS A 4 4.65 5.49 12.52
N ILE A 5 4.29 4.46 11.76
CA ILE A 5 5.04 4.08 10.56
C ILE A 5 4.18 4.07 9.30
N GLY A 6 4.80 4.43 8.19
CA GLY A 6 4.25 4.24 6.84
C GLY A 6 4.96 3.10 6.14
N ILE A 7 4.19 2.24 5.47
CA ILE A 7 4.65 1.12 4.66
C ILE A 7 4.19 1.34 3.23
N ASP A 8 5.12 1.27 2.28
CA ASP A 8 4.79 1.37 0.86
C ASP A 8 5.76 0.56 -0.02
N GLU A 9 5.44 0.41 -1.31
CA GLU A 9 6.31 -0.15 -2.33
C GLU A 9 6.67 0.90 -3.38
N PHE A 10 7.95 0.95 -3.75
CA PHE A 10 8.42 1.80 -4.84
C PHE A 10 9.19 0.99 -5.88
N ALA A 11 9.04 1.36 -7.15
CA ALA A 11 9.79 0.77 -8.23
C ALA A 11 11.19 1.40 -8.30
N VAL A 12 12.23 0.56 -8.24
CA VAL A 12 13.64 0.97 -8.41
C VAL A 12 14.03 1.00 -9.88
N HIS A 13 13.46 0.09 -10.66
CA HIS A 13 13.57 0.08 -12.11
C HIS A 13 12.19 -0.19 -12.69
N LYS A 14 11.77 0.62 -13.67
CA LYS A 14 10.42 0.60 -14.23
C LYS A 14 10.06 -0.83 -14.67
N GLY A 15 9.05 -1.40 -14.01
CA GLY A 15 8.50 -2.72 -14.35
C GLY A 15 9.26 -3.95 -13.87
N GLN A 16 10.36 -3.82 -13.12
CA GLN A 16 11.25 -4.97 -12.83
C GLN A 16 11.53 -5.20 -11.34
N ILE A 17 11.77 -4.14 -10.55
CA ILE A 17 12.21 -4.29 -9.15
C ILE A 17 11.39 -3.37 -8.25
N TYR A 18 10.59 -3.97 -7.37
CA TYR A 18 9.87 -3.26 -6.31
C TYR A 18 10.63 -3.42 -5.00
N LYS A 19 10.73 -2.34 -4.23
CA LYS A 19 11.28 -2.34 -2.88
C LYS A 19 10.23 -1.87 -1.91
N THR A 20 10.17 -2.51 -0.75
CA THR A 20 9.39 -2.02 0.38
C THR A 20 10.17 -0.92 1.09
N ILE A 21 9.48 0.14 1.46
CA ILE A 21 9.99 1.17 2.35
C ILE A 21 9.17 1.21 3.64
N VAL A 22 9.85 1.44 4.77
CA VAL A 22 9.20 1.83 6.02
C VAL A 22 9.73 3.19 6.43
N VAL A 23 8.80 4.12 6.66
CA VAL A 23 9.07 5.50 7.05
C VAL A 23 8.52 5.74 8.44
N ASP A 24 9.24 6.49 9.25
CA ASP A 24 8.75 7.05 10.50
C ASP A 24 7.93 8.32 10.20
N HIS A 25 6.63 8.29 10.50
CA HIS A 25 5.75 9.44 10.26
C HIS A 25 6.06 10.63 11.17
N GLU A 26 6.67 10.40 12.33
CA GLU A 26 6.99 11.49 13.26
C GLU A 26 8.22 12.28 12.79
N THR A 27 9.17 11.62 12.12
CA THR A 27 10.44 12.24 11.74
C THR A 27 10.67 12.36 10.24
N GLY A 28 9.83 11.73 9.42
CA GLY A 28 10.01 11.63 7.97
C GLY A 28 11.20 10.75 7.55
N ARG A 29 11.85 10.07 8.49
CA ARG A 29 13.05 9.27 8.20
C ARG A 29 12.69 7.89 7.68
N ILE A 30 13.48 7.42 6.72
CA ILE A 30 13.44 6.03 6.28
C ILE A 30 14.09 5.16 7.35
N VAL A 31 13.32 4.24 7.92
CA VAL A 31 13.79 3.33 8.98
C VAL A 31 14.08 1.93 8.46
N TYR A 32 13.56 1.57 7.28
CA TYR A 32 13.84 0.29 6.64
C TYR A 32 13.63 0.36 5.13
N VAL A 33 14.47 -0.37 4.38
CA VAL A 33 14.28 -0.65 2.96
C VAL A 33 14.45 -2.16 2.75
N GLY A 34 13.42 -2.80 2.23
CA GLY A 34 13.39 -4.22 1.89
C GLY A 34 13.53 -4.43 0.38
N ASN A 35 14.24 -5.48 -0.02
CA ASN A 35 14.31 -5.89 -1.43
C ASN A 35 13.14 -6.80 -1.78
N GLY A 36 12.32 -6.43 -2.77
CA GLY A 36 11.19 -7.24 -3.25
C GLY A 36 9.86 -6.98 -2.51
N ARG A 37 8.79 -7.58 -3.05
CA ARG A 37 7.42 -7.61 -2.48
C ARG A 37 7.19 -8.77 -1.50
N SER A 38 8.27 -9.47 -1.14
CA SER A 38 8.17 -10.81 -0.56
C SER A 38 7.92 -10.74 0.95
N LYS A 39 7.19 -11.72 1.49
CA LYS A 39 6.93 -11.84 2.94
C LYS A 39 8.23 -11.84 3.75
N GLU A 40 9.31 -12.34 3.15
CA GLU A 40 10.64 -12.43 3.76
C GLU A 40 11.29 -11.05 3.95
N ALA A 41 11.04 -10.09 3.07
CA ALA A 41 11.50 -8.71 3.23
C ALA A 41 10.90 -8.08 4.50
N PHE A 42 9.59 -8.29 4.70
CA PHE A 42 8.89 -7.83 5.89
C PHE A 42 9.30 -8.54 7.18
N ALA A 43 9.54 -9.85 7.11
CA ALA A 43 9.90 -10.65 8.27
C ALA A 43 11.18 -10.14 8.97
N LYS A 44 12.14 -9.58 8.22
CA LYS A 44 13.37 -9.00 8.79
C LYS A 44 13.07 -7.73 9.59
N PHE A 45 12.23 -6.85 9.06
CA PHE A 45 11.79 -5.64 9.76
C PHE A 45 11.08 -5.99 11.07
N TRP A 46 10.05 -6.84 11.01
CA TRP A 46 9.28 -7.24 12.18
C TRP A 46 10.12 -7.96 13.24
N ARG A 47 11.08 -8.80 12.82
CA ARG A 47 12.04 -9.43 13.73
C ARG A 47 12.88 -8.40 14.49
N ARG A 48 13.29 -7.31 13.83
CA ARG A 48 14.03 -6.22 14.46
C ARG A 48 13.15 -5.44 15.43
N VAL A 49 11.91 -5.13 15.05
CA VAL A 49 10.90 -4.49 15.92
C VAL A 49 10.69 -5.32 17.20
N LYS A 50 10.42 -6.63 17.05
CA LYS A 50 10.23 -7.55 18.17
C LYS A 50 11.47 -7.67 19.06
N ARG A 51 12.65 -7.82 18.47
CA ARG A 51 13.92 -7.92 19.22
C ARG A 51 14.21 -6.67 20.04
N LEU A 52 13.89 -5.50 19.50
CA LEU A 52 14.09 -4.21 20.17
C LEU A 52 12.92 -3.82 21.07
N LYS A 53 11.88 -4.66 21.20
CA LYS A 53 10.65 -4.40 21.96
C LYS A 53 10.02 -3.04 21.61
N VAL A 54 10.07 -2.67 20.33
CA VAL A 54 9.47 -1.44 19.83
C VAL A 54 7.96 -1.64 19.74
N LYS A 55 7.20 -0.78 20.42
CA LYS A 55 5.75 -0.76 20.33
C LYS A 55 5.32 0.16 19.19
N ILE A 56 4.81 -0.43 18.12
CA ILE A 56 4.19 0.31 17.02
C ILE A 56 2.73 0.54 17.39
N GLU A 57 2.28 1.79 17.33
CA GLU A 57 0.92 2.22 17.69
C GLU A 57 0.05 2.42 16.45
N VAL A 58 0.65 2.92 15.36
CA VAL A 58 -0.05 3.21 14.11
C VAL A 58 0.77 2.73 12.93
N VAL A 59 0.11 2.06 12.00
CA VAL A 59 0.69 1.66 10.71
C VAL A 59 -0.19 2.21 9.61
N SER A 60 0.38 2.97 8.67
CA SER A 60 -0.29 3.28 7.41
C SER A 60 0.26 2.45 6.27
N SER A 61 -0.60 1.90 5.41
CA SER A 61 -0.17 1.25 4.17
C SER A 61 -1.17 1.41 3.05
N ASP A 62 -0.80 0.97 1.85
CA ASP A 62 -1.77 0.71 0.78
C ASP A 62 -2.74 -0.44 1.15
N LEU A 63 -3.63 -0.76 0.22
CA LEU A 63 -4.65 -1.81 0.36
C LEU A 63 -4.14 -3.23 0.01
N SER A 64 -2.83 -3.45 -0.04
CA SER A 64 -2.26 -4.75 -0.34
C SER A 64 -2.64 -5.77 0.73
N ALA A 65 -3.25 -6.88 0.30
CA ALA A 65 -3.57 -8.01 1.19
C ALA A 65 -2.33 -8.55 1.91
N ALA A 66 -1.14 -8.45 1.29
CA ALA A 66 0.11 -8.83 1.92
C ALA A 66 0.47 -7.92 3.10
N PHE A 67 0.25 -6.61 2.99
CA PHE A 67 0.50 -5.66 4.07
C PHE A 67 -0.52 -5.79 5.19
N ILE A 68 -1.81 -5.87 4.85
CA ILE A 68 -2.88 -6.14 5.83
C ILE A 68 -2.58 -7.39 6.65
N SER A 69 -2.25 -8.49 5.97
CA SER A 69 -1.89 -9.74 6.66
C SER A 69 -0.62 -9.60 7.50
N SER A 70 0.40 -8.91 6.99
CA SER A 70 1.67 -8.74 7.69
C SER A 70 1.53 -7.89 8.96
N VAL A 71 0.80 -6.78 8.88
CA VAL A 71 0.52 -5.89 10.03
C VAL A 71 -0.32 -6.63 11.06
N GLY A 72 -1.41 -7.28 10.66
CA GLY A 72 -2.27 -8.03 11.57
C GLY A 72 -1.53 -9.15 12.32
N GLN A 73 -0.53 -9.79 11.71
CA GLN A 73 0.27 -10.83 12.35
C GLN A 73 1.36 -10.30 13.31
N ASN A 74 1.94 -9.13 13.03
CA ASN A 74 3.14 -8.66 13.73
C ASN A 74 2.88 -7.48 14.67
N ALA A 75 1.80 -6.74 14.46
CA ALA A 75 1.37 -5.62 15.28
C ALA A 75 -0.17 -5.60 15.40
N PRO A 76 -0.78 -6.66 15.97
CA PRO A 76 -2.25 -6.80 16.04
C PRO A 76 -2.93 -5.68 16.84
N ASP A 77 -2.23 -5.08 17.80
CA ASP A 77 -2.76 -3.97 18.62
C ASP A 77 -2.56 -2.59 17.99
N ALA A 78 -1.89 -2.50 16.83
CA ALA A 78 -1.67 -1.24 16.14
C ALA A 78 -2.90 -0.84 15.32
N ILE A 79 -3.19 0.46 15.29
CA ILE A 79 -4.22 1.00 14.40
C ILE A 79 -3.69 0.93 12.96
N HIS A 80 -4.32 0.11 12.13
CA HIS A 80 -3.99 0.03 10.71
C HIS A 80 -4.83 1.03 9.90
N VAL A 81 -4.16 2.08 9.40
CA VAL A 81 -4.76 3.13 8.58
C VAL A 81 -4.48 2.85 7.11
N TYR A 82 -5.50 2.94 6.25
CA TYR A 82 -5.29 2.87 4.80
C TYR A 82 -4.94 4.23 4.23
N ASP A 83 -3.94 4.25 3.37
CA ASP A 83 -3.49 5.48 2.71
C ASP A 83 -4.59 6.08 1.83
N LYS A 84 -4.93 7.33 2.13
CA LYS A 84 -5.91 8.14 1.39
C LYS A 84 -5.59 8.24 -0.09
N PHE A 85 -4.32 8.37 -0.48
CA PHE A 85 -3.93 8.48 -1.88
C PHE A 85 -4.34 7.24 -2.67
N HIS A 86 -4.05 6.06 -2.12
CA HIS A 86 -4.40 4.77 -2.71
C HIS A 86 -5.92 4.57 -2.80
N ILE A 87 -6.67 5.01 -1.78
CA ILE A 87 -8.14 4.99 -1.78
C ILE A 87 -8.70 5.89 -2.89
N VAL A 88 -8.24 7.13 -2.98
CA VAL A 88 -8.69 8.08 -4.01
C VAL A 88 -8.37 7.56 -5.41
N GLN A 89 -7.17 7.01 -5.62
CA GLN A 89 -6.80 6.38 -6.89
C GLN A 89 -7.72 5.21 -7.25
N LEU A 90 -8.08 4.37 -6.27
CA LEU A 90 -8.98 3.23 -6.49
C LEU A 90 -10.37 3.71 -6.94
N VAL A 91 -10.94 4.69 -6.24
CA VAL A 91 -12.24 5.28 -6.58
C VAL A 91 -12.19 5.94 -7.96
N ALA A 92 -11.15 6.73 -8.25
CA ALA A 92 -10.98 7.37 -9.54
C ALA A 92 -10.93 6.33 -10.67
N LYS A 93 -10.15 5.25 -10.53
CA LYS A 93 -10.08 4.16 -11.52
C LYS A 93 -11.44 3.50 -11.76
N ALA A 94 -12.20 3.23 -10.70
CA ALA A 94 -13.54 2.65 -10.81
C ALA A 94 -14.50 3.57 -11.58
N MET A 95 -14.50 4.86 -11.23
CA MET A 95 -15.31 5.87 -11.90
C MET A 95 -14.95 6.01 -13.38
N ASP A 96 -13.66 5.97 -13.69
CA ASP A 96 -13.15 6.08 -15.05
C ASP A 96 -13.51 4.85 -15.90
N LYS A 97 -13.50 3.66 -15.30
CA LYS A 97 -13.98 2.42 -15.94
C LYS A 97 -15.47 2.51 -16.28
N THR A 98 -16.29 2.97 -15.33
CA THR A 98 -17.73 3.17 -15.55
C THR A 98 -17.98 4.18 -16.66
N ARG A 99 -17.30 5.33 -16.62
CA ARG A 99 -17.38 6.36 -17.66
C ARG A 99 -17.10 5.79 -19.05
N ARG A 100 -16.01 5.02 -19.21
CA ARG A 100 -15.65 4.38 -20.49
C ARG A 100 -16.70 3.37 -20.94
N SER A 101 -17.29 2.60 -20.01
CA SER A 101 -18.34 1.64 -20.32
C SER A 101 -19.60 2.32 -20.86
N VAL A 102 -20.06 3.38 -20.19
CA VAL A 102 -21.24 4.16 -20.61
C VAL A 102 -21.00 4.83 -21.96
N TYR A 103 -19.82 5.41 -22.16
CA TYR A 103 -19.45 6.02 -23.45
C TYR A 103 -19.52 5.00 -24.59
N LYS A 104 -18.89 3.83 -24.41
CA LYS A 104 -18.90 2.76 -25.43
C LYS A 104 -20.32 2.31 -25.78
N GLN A 105 -21.18 2.10 -24.77
CA GLN A 105 -22.58 1.72 -25.01
C GLN A 105 -23.34 2.78 -25.82
N THR A 106 -23.10 4.06 -25.53
CA THR A 106 -23.76 5.16 -26.23
C THR A 106 -23.31 5.23 -27.69
N THR A 107 -22.00 5.14 -27.95
CA THR A 107 -21.46 5.12 -29.31
C THR A 107 -21.95 3.90 -30.10
N ASP A 108 -22.00 2.71 -29.48
CA ASP A 108 -22.49 1.49 -30.13
C ASP A 108 -24.00 1.59 -30.48
N MET A 109 -24.81 2.24 -29.63
CA MET A 109 -26.24 2.49 -29.91
C MET A 109 -26.46 3.50 -31.04
N GLU A 110 -25.66 4.56 -31.09
CA GLU A 110 -25.72 5.54 -32.17
C GLU A 110 -25.33 4.93 -33.51
N GLN A 111 -24.28 4.11 -33.55
CA GLN A 111 -23.85 3.40 -34.76
C GLN A 111 -24.87 2.37 -35.27
N ARG A 112 -25.69 1.78 -34.39
CA ARG A 112 -26.77 0.85 -34.77
C ARG A 112 -28.02 1.54 -35.31
N LYS A 113 -28.16 2.85 -35.11
CA LYS A 113 -29.29 3.66 -35.61
C LYS A 113 -29.04 4.26 -36.99
N VAL A 114 -27.82 4.13 -37.53
CA VAL A 114 -27.41 4.60 -38.86
C VAL A 114 -27.50 3.46 -39.87
#